data_AF-A0A316WAA7-F1
#
_entry.id   AF-A0A316WAA7-F1
#
_cell.length_a   1.000
_cell.length_b   1.000
_cell.length_c   1.000
_cell.angle_alpha   90.00
_cell.angle_beta   90.00
_cell.angle_gamma   90.00
#
_symmetry.space_group_name_H-M   'P 1'
#
loop_
_entity.id
_entity.type
_entity.pdbx_description
1 polymer ?
#
loop_
_entity_poly.entity_id
_entity_poly.type
_entity_poly.pdbx_seq_one_letter_code
_entity_poly.pdbx_strand_id
1 'polypeptide(L)'
;MIIRKLISSAKDEDRWIYGLLWLALCSLGADWAGLHYMVGAFLSGAVLDSKWFKIEKMDAFRNNILISIMPFYFLSTGLKTTWEMGGAGAFVASGILLAVSVAAKILGMVASGRILNWELSESLLIGWLLQTKALILI
;
A
#
# COMPACT_ATOMS: atom_id res chain seq x y z
N MET A 1 14.36 11.62 14.77
CA MET A 1 14.02 12.42 15.98
C MET A 1 13.82 13.90 15.70
N ILE A 2 14.63 14.55 14.86
CA ILE A 2 14.54 16.00 14.59
C ILE A 2 13.19 16.38 13.94
N ILE A 3 12.74 15.63 12.94
CA ILE A 3 11.45 15.90 12.26
C ILE A 3 10.24 15.81 13.21
N ARG A 4 10.27 14.85 14.15
CA ARG A 4 9.23 14.70 15.17
C ARG A 4 9.15 15.93 16.07
N LYS A 5 10.30 16.48 16.50
CA LYS A 5 10.35 17.71 17.30
C LYS A 5 9.83 18.94 16.52
N LEU A 6 10.19 19.03 15.24
CA LEU A 6 9.77 20.11 14.35
C LEU A 6 8.24 20.12 14.15
N ILE A 7 7.65 18.95 13.90
CA ILE A 7 6.21 18.79 13.72
C ILE A 7 5.46 18.97 15.04
N SER A 8 5.94 18.41 16.15
CA SER A 8 5.27 18.55 17.45
C SER A 8 5.24 20.00 17.96
N SER A 9 6.26 20.80 17.63
CA SER A 9 6.38 22.20 18.05
C SER A 9 5.61 23.19 17.15
N ALA A 10 5.13 22.75 15.98
CA ALA A 10 4.43 23.60 15.03
C ALA A 10 2.94 23.79 15.37
N LYS A 11 2.33 24.86 14.84
CA LYS A 11 0.88 25.06 14.88
C LYS A 11 0.15 24.00 14.05
N ASP A 12 -1.11 23.75 14.37
CA ASP A 12 -1.90 22.66 13.76
C ASP A 12 -1.96 22.71 12.22
N GLU A 13 -1.98 23.89 11.59
CA GLU A 13 -2.00 24.03 10.13
C GLU A 13 -0.65 23.71 9.50
N ASP A 14 0.44 24.20 10.09
CA ASP A 14 1.81 23.97 9.61
C ASP A 14 2.22 22.50 9.72
N ARG A 15 1.68 21.77 10.72
CA ARG A 15 1.92 20.33 10.89
C ARG A 15 1.56 19.52 9.65
N TRP A 16 0.44 19.84 9.01
CA TRP A 16 0.00 19.17 7.79
C TRP A 16 0.95 19.42 6.63
N ILE A 17 1.41 20.65 6.46
CA ILE A 17 2.38 21.02 5.42
C ILE A 17 3.70 20.27 5.65
N TYR A 18 4.22 20.29 6.88
CA TYR A 18 5.45 19.55 7.21
C TYR A 18 5.29 18.04 7.04
N GLY A 19 4.13 17.48 7.39
CA GLY A 19 3.84 16.06 7.18
C GLY A 19 3.83 15.68 5.70
N LEU A 20 3.21 16.48 4.83
CA LEU A 20 3.19 16.24 3.39
C LEU A 20 4.56 16.42 2.74
N LEU A 21 5.33 17.43 3.15
CA LEU A 21 6.72 17.60 2.72
C LEU A 21 7.59 16.43 3.15
N TRP A 22 7.43 15.96 4.39
CA TRP A 22 8.14 14.79 4.91
C TRP A 22 7.78 13.52 4.13
N LEU A 23 6.50 13.31 3.82
CA LEU A 23 6.04 12.22 2.95
C LEU A 23 6.74 12.26 1.59
N ALA A 24 6.76 13.42 0.92
CA ALA A 24 7.42 13.56 -0.38
C ALA A 24 8.93 13.28 -0.29
N LEU A 25 9.61 13.81 0.73
CA LEU A 25 11.05 13.58 0.94
C LEU A 25 11.37 12.11 1.18
N CYS A 26 10.58 11.41 2.01
CA CYS A 26 10.80 9.98 2.26
C CYS A 26 10.51 9.13 1.01
N SER A 27 9.45 9.45 0.26
CA SER A 27 9.13 8.76 -0.99
C SER A 27 10.22 8.92 -2.04
N LEU A 28 10.70 10.15 -2.26
CA LEU A 28 11.77 10.43 -3.21
C LEU A 28 13.12 9.85 -2.73
N GLY A 29 13.39 9.89 -1.43
CA GLY A 29 14.58 9.27 -0.85
C GLY A 29 14.58 7.75 -1.01
N ALA A 30 13.42 7.10 -0.86
CA ALA A 30 13.29 5.67 -1.12
C ALA A 30 13.54 5.35 -2.60
N ASP A 31 12.92 6.12 -3.51
CA ASP A 31 13.10 5.98 -4.96
C ASP A 31 14.57 6.14 -5.36
N TRP A 32 15.24 7.15 -4.81
CA TRP A 32 16.66 7.39 -5.07
C TRP A 32 17.58 6.29 -4.51
N ALA A 33 17.17 5.65 -3.42
CA ALA A 33 17.87 4.48 -2.86
C ALA A 33 17.59 3.17 -3.64
N GLY A 34 16.78 3.21 -4.70
CA GLY A 34 16.39 2.04 -5.49
C GLY A 34 15.25 1.22 -4.87
N LEU A 35 14.56 1.75 -3.85
CA LEU A 35 13.33 1.19 -3.30
C LEU A 35 12.12 1.84 -3.97
N HIS A 36 10.99 1.16 -3.99
CA HIS A 36 9.76 1.76 -4.49
C HIS A 36 9.31 2.94 -3.59
N TYR A 37 8.95 4.08 -4.19
CA TYR A 37 8.48 5.28 -3.49
C TYR A 37 7.35 5.05 -2.46
N MET A 38 6.54 4.00 -2.62
CA MET A 38 5.50 3.62 -1.66
C MET A 38 6.08 3.12 -0.33
N VAL A 39 7.25 2.46 -0.35
CA VAL A 39 7.96 2.06 0.88
C VAL A 39 8.36 3.31 1.67
N GLY A 40 8.84 4.34 0.98
CA GLY A 40 9.14 5.64 1.58
C GLY A 40 7.90 6.34 2.16
N ALA A 41 6.77 6.31 1.44
CA ALA A 41 5.51 6.86 1.93
C ALA A 41 5.01 6.13 3.20
N PHE A 42 5.09 4.79 3.20
CA PHE A 42 4.73 3.98 4.36
C PHE A 42 5.61 4.27 5.57
N LEU A 43 6.93 4.34 5.37
CA LEU A 43 7.88 4.64 6.45
C LEU A 43 7.66 6.04 7.02
N SER A 44 7.36 7.03 6.16
CA SER A 44 7.00 8.37 6.60
C SER A 44 5.81 8.34 7.57
N GLY A 45 4.74 7.64 7.21
CA GLY A 45 3.58 7.44 8.08
C GLY A 45 3.89 6.70 9.38
N ALA A 46 4.69 5.62 9.31
CA ALA A 46 5.09 4.85 10.48
C ALA A 46 5.94 5.64 11.49
N VAL A 47 6.68 6.65 11.02
CA VAL A 47 7.49 7.53 11.87
C VAL A 47 6.66 8.67 12.47
N LEU A 48 5.53 9.06 11.89
CA LEU A 48 4.69 10.15 12.42
C LEU A 48 3.69 9.63 13.46
N ASP A 49 3.34 10.48 14.44
CA ASP A 49 2.31 10.15 15.44
C ASP A 49 0.95 10.72 14.98
N SER A 50 -0.07 9.86 14.93
CA SER A 50 -1.42 10.22 14.48
C SER A 50 -2.08 11.28 15.36
N LYS A 51 -1.69 11.38 16.65
CA LYS A 51 -2.23 12.37 17.59
C LYS A 51 -1.93 13.81 17.17
N TRP A 52 -0.84 14.04 16.43
CA TRP A 52 -0.45 15.39 16.00
C TRP A 52 -1.33 15.96 14.89
N PHE A 53 -2.06 15.11 14.17
CA PHE A 53 -2.82 15.48 12.98
C PHE A 53 -4.33 15.57 13.19
N LYS A 54 -4.83 15.22 14.38
CA LYS A 54 -6.25 15.06 14.75
C LYS A 54 -6.96 14.01 13.87
N ILE A 55 -7.55 13.01 14.52
CA ILE A 55 -8.12 11.85 13.83
C ILE A 55 -9.22 12.28 12.86
N GLU A 56 -10.05 13.25 13.23
CA GLU A 56 -11.16 13.73 12.40
C GLU A 56 -10.67 14.37 11.09
N LYS A 57 -9.56 15.14 11.15
CA LYS A 57 -8.95 15.74 9.95
C LYS A 57 -8.29 14.67 9.08
N MET A 58 -7.67 13.67 9.70
CA MET A 58 -7.07 12.54 8.99
C MET A 58 -8.12 11.69 8.27
N ASP A 59 -9.26 11.45 8.91
CA ASP A 59 -10.38 10.73 8.30
C ASP A 59 -11.01 11.53 7.17
N ALA A 60 -11.21 12.84 7.35
CA ALA A 60 -11.69 13.71 6.28
C ALA A 60 -10.74 13.73 5.07
N PHE A 61 -9.42 13.83 5.32
CA PHE A 61 -8.39 13.78 4.28
C PHE A 61 -8.39 12.43 3.55
N ARG A 62 -8.42 11.32 4.30
CA ARG A 62 -8.52 9.97 3.74
C ARG A 62 -9.77 9.85 2.88
N ASN A 63 -10.93 10.28 3.36
CA ASN A 63 -12.18 10.21 2.62
C ASN A 63 -12.11 11.00 1.30
N ASN A 64 -11.56 12.21 1.34
CA ASN A 64 -11.36 13.03 0.14
C ASN A 64 -10.45 12.33 -0.87
N ILE A 65 -9.33 11.74 -0.44
CA ILE A 65 -8.44 10.97 -1.33
C ILE A 65 -9.15 9.74 -1.91
N LEU A 66 -9.91 9.01 -1.09
CA LEU A 66 -10.61 7.81 -1.52
C LEU A 66 -11.71 8.12 -2.54
N ILE A 67 -12.40 9.25 -2.42
CA ILE A 67 -13.45 9.62 -3.38
C ILE A 67 -12.83 10.27 -4.61
N SER A 68 -11.79 11.10 -4.45
CA SER A 68 -11.26 11.91 -5.56
C SER A 68 -10.10 11.29 -6.31
N ILE A 69 -9.18 10.55 -5.67
CA ILE A 69 -7.94 10.06 -6.31
C ILE A 69 -8.03 8.57 -6.64
N MET A 70 -8.59 7.77 -5.72
CA MET A 70 -8.66 6.31 -5.90
C MET A 70 -9.35 5.89 -7.21
N PRO A 71 -10.48 6.49 -7.65
CA PRO A 71 -11.09 6.11 -8.92
C PRO A 71 -10.16 6.36 -10.12
N PHE A 72 -9.44 7.49 -10.15
CA PHE A 72 -8.51 7.80 -11.23
C PHE A 72 -7.30 6.86 -11.24
N TYR A 73 -6.81 6.46 -10.07
CA TYR A 73 -5.76 5.46 -9.96
C TYR A 73 -6.18 4.12 -10.57
N PHE A 74 -7.39 3.64 -10.24
CA PHE A 74 -7.94 2.41 -10.82
C PHE A 74 -8.27 2.54 -12.31
N LEU A 75 -8.78 3.68 -12.77
CA LEU A 75 -9.04 3.93 -14.18
C LEU A 75 -7.75 3.94 -15.00
N SER A 76 -6.69 4.60 -14.51
CA SER A 76 -5.39 4.65 -15.19
C SER A 76 -4.75 3.27 -15.33
N THR A 77 -4.85 2.42 -14.31
CA THR A 77 -4.36 1.03 -14.40
C THR A 77 -5.22 0.19 -15.34
N GLY A 78 -6.54 0.34 -15.30
CA GLY A 78 -7.46 -0.35 -16.22
C GLY A 78 -7.23 0.01 -17.69
N LEU A 79 -7.06 1.30 -18.00
CA LEU A 79 -6.84 1.80 -19.37
C LEU A 79 -5.53 1.31 -20.00
N LYS A 80 -4.52 0.95 -19.19
CA LYS A 80 -3.26 0.34 -19.68
C LYS A 80 -3.43 -1.13 -20.12
N THR A 81 -4.59 -1.74 -19.89
CA THR A 81 -4.83 -3.14 -20.25
C THR A 81 -5.09 -3.26 -21.75
N THR A 82 -4.13 -3.81 -22.48
CA THR A 82 -4.26 -4.11 -23.91
C THR A 82 -4.89 -5.48 -24.12
N TRP A 83 -6.02 -5.53 -24.82
CA TRP A 83 -6.79 -6.77 -25.08
C TRP A 83 -6.33 -7.54 -26.33
N GLU A 84 -5.37 -7.01 -27.08
CA GLU A 84 -4.91 -7.60 -28.34
C GLU A 84 -4.07 -8.88 -28.15
N MET A 85 -3.67 -9.21 -26.92
CA MET A 85 -2.53 -10.10 -26.66
C MET A 85 -2.83 -11.61 -26.54
N GLY A 86 -3.97 -12.09 -27.03
CA GLY A 86 -4.10 -13.52 -27.32
C GLY A 86 -5.50 -14.08 -27.15
N GLY A 87 -5.89 -14.96 -28.08
CA GLY A 87 -7.16 -15.68 -28.05
C GLY A 87 -7.31 -16.61 -26.84
N ALA A 88 -8.16 -17.63 -26.95
CA ALA A 88 -8.54 -18.52 -25.83
C ALA A 88 -7.36 -19.06 -24.99
N GLY A 89 -6.17 -19.26 -25.59
CA GLY A 89 -4.96 -19.71 -24.88
C GLY A 89 -4.43 -18.71 -23.83
N ALA A 90 -4.50 -17.40 -24.08
CA ALA A 90 -4.04 -16.39 -23.12
C ALA A 90 -4.94 -16.32 -21.88
N PHE A 91 -6.24 -16.52 -22.04
CA PHE A 91 -7.18 -16.61 -20.93
C PHE A 91 -6.94 -17.86 -20.06
N VAL A 92 -6.67 -19.01 -20.67
CA VAL A 92 -6.33 -20.24 -19.94
C VAL A 92 -5.01 -20.06 -19.18
N ALA A 93 -3.98 -19.53 -19.83
CA ALA A 93 -2.70 -19.26 -19.19
C ALA A 93 -2.84 -18.27 -18.02
N SER A 94 -3.60 -17.19 -18.21
CA SER A 94 -3.88 -16.19 -17.16
C SER A 94 -4.65 -16.80 -15.98
N GLY A 95 -5.64 -17.67 -16.25
CA GLY A 95 -6.39 -18.38 -15.23
C GLY A 95 -5.51 -19.32 -14.40
N ILE A 96 -4.62 -20.06 -15.06
CA ILE A 96 -3.64 -20.93 -14.37
C ILE A 96 -2.68 -20.09 -13.54
N LEU A 97 -2.11 -19.02 -14.10
CA LEU A 97 -1.20 -18.14 -13.37
C LEU A 97 -1.87 -17.48 -12.16
N LEU A 98 -3.15 -17.11 -12.29
CA LEU A 98 -3.94 -16.57 -11.19
C LEU A 98 -4.14 -17.63 -10.09
N ALA A 99 -4.56 -18.84 -10.45
CA ALA A 99 -4.74 -19.94 -9.51
C ALA A 99 -3.44 -20.27 -8.76
N VAL A 100 -2.33 -20.38 -9.50
CA VAL A 100 -1.00 -20.63 -8.93
C VAL A 100 -0.56 -19.48 -8.02
N SER A 101 -0.73 -18.23 -8.43
CA SER A 101 -0.38 -17.05 -7.62
C SER A 101 -1.18 -16.99 -6.31
N VAL A 102 -2.47 -17.28 -6.36
CA VAL A 102 -3.33 -17.30 -5.16
C VAL A 102 -2.92 -18.43 -4.23
N ALA A 103 -2.80 -19.65 -4.77
CA ALA A 103 -2.44 -20.84 -4.00
C ALA A 103 -1.05 -20.71 -3.35
N ALA A 104 -0.06 -20.22 -4.09
CA ALA A 104 1.31 -20.06 -3.59
C ALA A 104 1.39 -19.13 -2.36
N LYS A 105 0.66 -18.00 -2.36
CA LYS A 105 0.64 -17.08 -1.22
C LYS A 105 -0.05 -17.69 0.00
N ILE A 106 -1.17 -18.38 -0.20
CA ILE A 106 -1.89 -19.04 0.91
C ILE A 106 -1.03 -20.16 1.50
N LEU A 107 -0.46 -21.02 0.66
CA LEU A 107 0.43 -22.10 1.10
C LEU A 107 1.68 -21.55 1.82
N GLY A 108 2.28 -20.47 1.30
CA GLY A 108 3.40 -19.79 1.95
C GLY A 108 3.06 -19.25 3.34
N MET A 109 1.88 -18.64 3.50
CA MET A 109 1.40 -18.18 4.81
C MET A 109 1.06 -19.31 5.77
N VAL A 110 0.42 -20.38 5.29
CA VAL A 110 0.12 -21.57 6.11
C VAL A 110 1.41 -22.26 6.56
N ALA A 111 2.42 -22.37 5.68
CA ALA A 111 3.72 -22.91 6.04
C ALA A 111 4.43 -22.04 7.08
N SER A 112 4.43 -20.71 6.89
CA SER A 112 5.02 -19.77 7.84
C SER A 112 4.29 -19.79 9.19
N GLY A 113 2.95 -19.85 9.17
CA GLY A 113 2.12 -19.98 10.36
C GLY A 113 2.40 -21.24 11.15
N ARG A 114 2.65 -22.37 10.47
CA ARG A 114 3.09 -23.62 11.14
C ARG A 114 4.45 -23.48 11.81
N ILE A 115 5.42 -22.81 11.18
CA ILE A 115 6.74 -22.57 11.78
C ILE A 115 6.63 -21.66 13.01
N LEU A 116 5.72 -20.68 12.97
CA LEU A 116 5.50 -19.69 14.03
C LEU A 116 4.44 -20.11 15.06
N ASN A 117 3.87 -21.32 14.96
CA ASN A 117 2.76 -21.84 15.78
C ASN A 117 1.52 -20.93 15.83
N TRP A 118 1.16 -20.33 14.70
CA TRP A 118 -0.09 -19.56 14.54
C TRP A 118 -1.30 -20.49 14.32
N GLU A 119 -2.50 -19.99 14.64
CA GLU A 119 -3.70 -20.73 14.33
C GLU A 119 -3.88 -20.84 12.80
N LEU A 120 -4.45 -21.96 12.34
CA LEU A 120 -4.67 -22.18 10.91
C LEU A 120 -5.65 -21.13 10.34
N SER A 121 -6.64 -20.73 11.14
CA SER A 121 -7.60 -19.68 10.81
C SER A 121 -6.92 -18.32 10.54
N GLU A 122 -5.97 -17.92 11.40
CA GLU A 122 -5.20 -16.68 11.24
C GLU A 122 -4.29 -16.72 10.01
N SER A 123 -3.61 -17.84 9.81
CA SER A 123 -2.70 -18.03 8.67
C SER A 123 -3.43 -17.97 7.33
N LEU A 124 -4.62 -18.57 7.26
CA LEU A 124 -5.50 -18.50 6.09
C LEU A 124 -6.05 -17.08 5.88
N LEU A 125 -6.47 -16.40 6.95
CA LEU A 125 -6.95 -15.03 6.89
C LEU A 125 -5.89 -14.09 6.30
N ILE A 126 -4.66 -14.14 6.82
CA ILE A 126 -3.56 -13.31 6.33
C ILE A 126 -3.19 -13.70 4.89
N GLY A 127 -3.13 -14.99 4.57
CA GLY A 127 -2.90 -15.48 3.20
C GLY A 127 -3.94 -14.98 2.20
N TRP A 128 -5.19 -14.81 2.64
CA TRP A 128 -6.26 -14.23 1.82
C TRP A 128 -6.11 -12.71 1.66
N LEU A 129 -5.76 -11.98 2.73
CA LEU A 129 -5.57 -10.53 2.68
C LEU A 129 -4.41 -10.11 1.74
N LEU A 130 -3.38 -10.95 1.59
CA LEU A 130 -2.24 -10.74 0.68
C LEU A 130 -2.61 -10.76 -0.83
N GLN A 131 -3.87 -11.05 -1.17
CA GLN A 131 -4.34 -11.01 -2.56
C GLN A 131 -4.67 -9.60 -3.07
N THR A 132 -4.75 -8.61 -2.17
CA THR A 132 -5.06 -7.21 -2.49
C THR A 132 -3.90 -6.51 -3.22
N LYS A 133 -3.54 -7.02 -4.40
CA LYS A 133 -2.64 -6.36 -5.34
C LYS A 133 -3.46 -5.35 -6.14
N ALA A 134 -3.19 -4.07 -5.90
CA ALA A 134 -3.70 -3.01 -6.76
C ALA A 134 -2.86 -1.72 -6.63
N LEU A 135 -2.46 -1.36 -5.41
CA LEU A 135 -1.82 -0.05 -5.20
C LEU A 135 -0.33 -0.03 -5.54
N ILE A 136 0.42 -1.12 -5.35
CA ILE A 136 1.90 -1.12 -5.42
C ILE A 136 2.43 -1.63 -6.77
N LEU A 137 1.58 -1.74 -7.79
CA LEU A 137 1.99 -2.31 -9.08
C LEU A 137 2.21 -1.17 -10.10
N ILE A 138 3.26 -0.37 -9.89
CA ILE A 138 3.96 0.49 -10.87
C ILE A 138 5.41 0.67 -10.42
#